data_AF-X8DDI4-F1
#
_entry.id   AF-X8DDI4-F1
#
_cell.length_a   1.000
_cell.length_b   1.000
_cell.length_c   1.000
_cell.angle_alpha   90.00
_cell.angle_beta   90.00
_cell.angle_gamma   90.00
#
_symmetry.space_group_name_H-M   'P 1'
#
loop_
_entity.id
_entity.type
_entity.pdbx_description
1 polymer ?
#
loop_
_entity_poly.entity_id
_entity_poly.type
_entity_poly.pdbx_seq_one_letter_code
_entity_poly.pdbx_strand_id
1 'polypeptide(L)'
;MVAAEFGWPGNETHAQLPPTRQLADLSDTQLAGFLPNAADLPMGWRAQQDAAHPGLSEISGTASQPGCSQRPDQVAVSTAAVSATLRGPLLEADTFPAEVTIALLRDPESVNLHVRTQSWVAQCAQVTMHYRGTGICQADLNTKVLPNLSVGTVVVGRFKIVSTNKHCLHGDSYSELDSIAGITMARVSGLTVVIHSDGLSDLAEPIVRMTLQRLAAFPAAPSLPRNALASNGPAFLALLPTLAQTPPNGRWFVDQRSGEQQRNLAPAQPITTSPTGCEPLPFPDTDLMIEGPKAIHPIGGIHVLRYGTGPAGSELGGDAQASFYRDTPGVDMLAATRTWARRCQQYQITNGHPCHSVPTVYIQALPANQYRADDAIQVIRRTENWCSSTTDRTHTITVLQVRGVIIVAKSSAPDDDGSTVDWLIRTAVNNVRQA
;
A
#
# COMPACT_ATOMS: atom_id res chain seq x y z
N MET A 1 -84.98 19.13 -6.46
CA MET A 1 -84.26 18.64 -5.27
C MET A 1 -82.97 18.03 -5.76
N VAL A 2 -81.86 18.49 -5.19
CA VAL A 2 -80.49 18.47 -5.74
C VAL A 2 -79.77 17.18 -5.35
N ALA A 3 -79.03 16.60 -6.31
CA ALA A 3 -78.08 15.51 -6.11
C ALA A 3 -76.72 16.07 -5.66
N ALA A 4 -76.06 15.40 -4.70
CA ALA A 4 -74.73 15.74 -4.22
C ALA A 4 -73.72 14.71 -4.73
N GLU A 5 -72.69 15.19 -5.44
CA GLU A 5 -71.54 14.44 -5.93
C GLU A 5 -70.50 14.25 -4.80
N PHE A 6 -70.02 13.02 -4.63
CA PHE A 6 -68.85 12.69 -3.80
C PHE A 6 -67.59 12.64 -4.68
N GLY A 7 -66.72 13.64 -4.55
CA GLY A 7 -65.37 13.63 -5.13
C GLY A 7 -64.33 13.22 -4.09
N TRP A 8 -63.58 12.16 -4.37
CA TRP A 8 -62.36 11.76 -3.65
C TRP A 8 -61.14 12.51 -4.23
N PRO A 9 -60.24 13.09 -3.42
CA PRO A 9 -58.91 13.43 -3.89
C PRO A 9 -57.94 12.29 -3.56
N GLY A 10 -57.48 11.61 -4.62
CA GLY A 10 -56.28 10.78 -4.57
C GLY A 10 -55.05 11.67 -4.40
N ASN A 11 -54.17 11.27 -3.48
CA ASN A 11 -52.80 11.78 -3.40
C ASN A 11 -51.90 10.58 -3.12
N GLU A 12 -51.62 9.80 -4.16
CA GLU A 12 -50.52 8.85 -4.16
C GLU A 12 -49.23 9.67 -4.24
N THR A 13 -48.66 10.00 -3.09
CA THR A 13 -47.26 10.37 -2.98
C THR A 13 -46.45 9.12 -3.34
N HIS A 14 -46.08 8.99 -4.61
CA HIS A 14 -44.95 8.18 -5.01
C HIS A 14 -43.74 8.68 -4.22
N ALA A 15 -43.38 7.98 -3.15
CA ALA A 15 -42.09 8.14 -2.53
C ALA A 15 -41.04 7.85 -3.61
N GLN A 16 -40.44 8.90 -4.17
CA GLN A 16 -39.22 8.77 -4.95
C GLN A 16 -38.21 8.06 -4.06
N LEU A 17 -37.89 6.81 -4.41
CA LEU A 17 -36.70 6.15 -3.92
C LEU A 17 -35.54 7.15 -4.12
N PRO A 18 -34.71 7.39 -3.09
CA PRO A 18 -33.57 8.29 -3.24
C PRO A 18 -32.76 7.85 -4.46
N PRO A 19 -32.23 8.78 -5.27
CA PRO A 19 -31.44 8.42 -6.44
C PRO A 19 -30.32 7.47 -5.99
N THR A 20 -30.24 6.30 -6.63
CA THR A 20 -29.15 5.36 -6.39
C THR A 20 -27.84 6.09 -6.62
N ARG A 21 -27.12 6.38 -5.52
CA ARG A 21 -25.81 7.03 -5.53
C ARG A 21 -24.91 6.32 -6.54
N GLN A 22 -24.26 7.04 -7.46
CA GLN A 22 -23.35 6.40 -8.40
C GLN A 22 -21.98 6.20 -7.75
N LEU A 23 -21.18 5.26 -8.28
CA LEU A 23 -19.79 5.08 -7.82
C LEU A 23 -18.98 6.37 -7.97
N ALA A 24 -19.23 7.15 -9.02
CA ALA A 24 -18.58 8.43 -9.26
C ALA A 24 -18.82 9.47 -8.15
N ASP A 25 -19.93 9.37 -7.41
CA ASP A 25 -20.33 10.28 -6.34
C ASP A 25 -19.71 9.93 -4.97
N LEU A 26 -18.88 8.88 -4.93
CA LEU A 26 -18.15 8.49 -3.74
C LEU A 26 -16.93 9.40 -3.54
N SER A 27 -16.63 9.71 -2.28
CA SER A 27 -15.37 10.37 -1.91
C SER A 27 -14.17 9.47 -2.21
N ASP A 28 -12.95 10.04 -2.32
CA ASP A 28 -11.74 9.26 -2.58
C ASP A 28 -11.54 8.15 -1.54
N THR A 29 -11.72 8.47 -0.25
CA THR A 29 -11.70 7.48 0.84
C THR A 29 -12.72 6.36 0.63
N GLN A 30 -13.94 6.67 0.18
CA GLN A 30 -14.94 5.64 -0.12
C GLN A 30 -14.55 4.79 -1.35
N LEU A 31 -13.96 5.41 -2.38
CA LEU A 31 -13.46 4.72 -3.57
C LEU A 31 -12.28 3.80 -3.26
N ALA A 32 -11.43 4.18 -2.30
CA ALA A 32 -10.32 3.35 -1.85
C ALA A 32 -10.77 1.98 -1.33
N GLY A 33 -12.02 1.84 -0.88
CA GLY A 33 -12.59 0.56 -0.43
C GLY A 33 -12.73 -0.49 -1.53
N PHE A 34 -12.64 -0.09 -2.81
CA PHE A 34 -12.68 -1.02 -3.95
C PHE A 34 -11.29 -1.43 -4.44
N LEU A 35 -10.24 -0.74 -4.01
CA LEU A 35 -8.88 -1.07 -4.39
C LEU A 35 -8.46 -2.39 -3.74
N PRO A 36 -7.63 -3.21 -4.42
CA PRO A 36 -7.01 -4.35 -3.78
C PRO A 36 -6.17 -3.95 -2.58
N ASN A 37 -6.08 -4.85 -1.61
CA ASN A 37 -5.19 -4.75 -0.47
C ASN A 37 -4.37 -6.03 -0.34
N ALA A 38 -3.48 -6.11 0.65
CA ALA A 38 -2.56 -7.25 0.74
C ALA A 38 -3.26 -8.58 1.08
N ALA A 39 -4.53 -8.57 1.52
CA ALA A 39 -5.33 -9.78 1.71
C ALA A 39 -5.79 -10.43 0.40
N ASP A 40 -5.75 -9.65 -0.69
CA ASP A 40 -6.14 -10.09 -2.03
C ASP A 40 -4.97 -10.70 -2.81
N LEU A 41 -3.77 -10.70 -2.22
CA LEU A 41 -2.53 -11.07 -2.87
C LEU A 41 -1.96 -12.37 -2.31
N PRO A 42 -1.10 -13.07 -3.07
CA PRO A 42 -0.34 -14.19 -2.55
C PRO A 42 0.59 -13.77 -1.40
N MET A 43 1.03 -14.77 -0.64
CA MET A 43 2.02 -14.56 0.43
C MET A 43 3.30 -13.91 -0.11
N GLY A 44 3.86 -12.95 0.63
CA GLY A 44 5.07 -12.22 0.26
C GLY A 44 4.85 -11.02 -0.66
N TRP A 45 3.65 -10.85 -1.21
CA TRP A 45 3.27 -9.64 -1.94
C TRP A 45 2.93 -8.49 -0.99
N ARG A 46 3.06 -7.26 -1.51
CA ARG A 46 2.63 -6.01 -0.86
C ARG A 46 1.62 -5.26 -1.71
N ALA A 47 0.72 -4.52 -1.05
CA ALA A 47 -0.25 -3.64 -1.67
C ALA A 47 -0.10 -2.22 -1.09
N GLN A 48 0.16 -1.26 -1.97
CA GLN A 48 0.34 0.16 -1.66
C GLN A 48 -0.86 0.94 -2.16
N GLN A 49 -1.67 1.50 -1.27
CA GLN A 49 -2.81 2.35 -1.60
C GLN A 49 -2.45 3.82 -1.41
N ASP A 50 -2.81 4.66 -2.38
CA ASP A 50 -2.54 6.10 -2.36
C ASP A 50 -3.79 6.89 -2.76
N ALA A 51 -4.11 7.91 -1.97
CA ALA A 51 -5.24 8.82 -2.19
C ALA A 51 -5.00 9.90 -3.25
N ALA A 52 -3.79 10.01 -3.82
CA ALA A 52 -3.55 11.06 -4.82
C ALA A 52 -2.60 10.70 -5.97
N HIS A 53 -1.80 9.63 -5.93
CA HIS A 53 -0.89 9.33 -7.07
C HIS A 53 -0.64 7.83 -7.30
N PRO A 54 -1.04 7.28 -8.47
CA PRO A 54 -0.48 6.03 -8.97
C PRO A 54 0.94 6.32 -9.42
N GLY A 55 1.92 5.70 -8.77
CA GLY A 55 3.32 5.78 -9.15
C GLY A 55 3.63 5.06 -10.46
N LEU A 56 3.01 5.45 -11.59
CA LEU A 56 3.52 5.07 -12.90
C LEU A 56 4.79 5.88 -13.18
N SER A 57 5.91 5.36 -12.70
CA SER A 57 7.24 5.87 -13.04
C SER A 57 7.66 5.32 -14.40
N GLU A 58 7.07 5.81 -15.48
CA GLU A 58 7.67 5.61 -16.81
C GLU A 58 8.48 6.85 -17.19
N ILE A 59 9.68 6.63 -17.72
CA ILE A 59 10.55 7.73 -18.12
C ILE A 59 9.92 8.46 -19.31
N SER A 60 9.73 9.77 -19.14
CA SER A 60 9.30 10.65 -20.23
C SER A 60 10.35 10.64 -21.35
N GLY A 61 9.93 10.26 -22.55
CA GLY A 61 10.75 10.27 -23.77
C GLY A 61 10.04 11.01 -24.90
N THR A 62 10.79 11.34 -25.96
CA THR A 62 10.24 11.90 -27.20
C THR A 62 10.16 10.82 -28.27
N ALA A 63 8.98 10.56 -28.79
CA ALA A 63 8.78 9.62 -29.89
C ALA A 63 9.25 10.21 -31.23
N SER A 64 9.72 9.36 -32.13
CA SER A 64 10.01 9.71 -33.54
C SER A 64 8.79 10.30 -34.25
N GLN A 65 7.59 9.98 -33.76
CA GLN A 65 6.33 10.60 -34.14
C GLN A 65 5.80 11.45 -32.98
N PRO A 66 5.68 12.78 -33.11
CA PRO A 66 5.35 13.66 -31.98
C PRO A 66 4.09 13.27 -31.21
N GLY A 67 3.03 12.84 -31.91
CA GLY A 67 1.76 12.40 -31.30
C GLY A 67 1.85 11.11 -30.46
N CYS A 68 2.96 10.38 -30.56
CA CYS A 68 3.19 9.14 -29.81
C CYS A 68 3.98 9.33 -28.51
N SER A 69 4.44 10.55 -28.22
CA SER A 69 5.25 10.80 -27.01
C SER A 69 4.43 10.79 -25.72
N GLN A 70 3.13 11.09 -25.79
CA GLN A 70 2.23 11.14 -24.64
C GLN A 70 1.14 10.09 -24.79
N ARG A 71 1.14 9.08 -23.91
CA ARG A 71 0.10 8.05 -23.94
C ARG A 71 -1.15 8.53 -23.19
N PRO A 72 -2.36 8.37 -23.75
CA PRO A 72 -3.59 8.83 -23.11
C PRO A 72 -3.82 8.22 -21.72
N ASP A 73 -3.49 6.94 -21.54
CA ASP A 73 -3.63 6.20 -20.30
C ASP A 73 -2.71 6.74 -19.19
N GLN A 74 -1.45 6.99 -19.53
CA GLN A 74 -0.45 7.53 -18.61
C GLN A 74 -0.83 8.95 -18.15
N VAL A 75 -1.29 9.79 -19.06
CA VAL A 75 -1.77 11.14 -18.73
C VAL A 75 -3.00 11.05 -17.83
N ALA A 76 -3.96 10.18 -18.14
CA ALA A 76 -5.19 10.07 -17.36
C ALA A 76 -4.92 9.61 -15.91
N VAL A 77 -4.05 8.62 -15.68
CA VAL A 77 -3.81 8.15 -14.31
C VAL A 77 -3.16 9.20 -13.40
N SER A 78 -2.52 10.24 -13.94
CA SER A 78 -1.98 11.36 -13.16
C SER A 78 -3.06 12.15 -12.39
N THR A 79 -4.33 12.00 -12.76
CA THR A 79 -5.48 12.62 -12.10
C THR A 79 -6.39 11.58 -11.44
N ALA A 80 -5.87 10.38 -11.15
CA ALA A 80 -6.62 9.33 -10.47
C ALA A 80 -7.17 9.81 -9.12
N ALA A 81 -8.41 9.44 -8.83
CA ALA A 81 -9.05 9.70 -7.55
C ALA A 81 -8.38 8.90 -6.44
N VAL A 82 -8.09 7.63 -6.72
CA VAL A 82 -7.33 6.71 -5.84
C VAL A 82 -6.58 5.69 -6.67
N SER A 83 -5.53 5.12 -6.10
CA SER A 83 -4.74 4.09 -6.77
C SER A 83 -4.18 3.04 -5.82
N ALA A 84 -3.86 1.87 -6.38
CA ALA A 84 -3.12 0.83 -5.69
C ALA A 84 -1.98 0.27 -6.55
N THR A 85 -0.81 0.08 -5.97
CA THR A 85 0.34 -0.61 -6.59
C THR A 85 0.61 -1.90 -5.83
N LEU A 86 0.57 -3.02 -6.54
CA LEU A 86 0.76 -4.37 -6.03
C LEU A 86 2.13 -4.85 -6.47
N ARG A 87 2.99 -5.25 -5.53
CA ARG A 87 4.36 -5.69 -5.84
C ARG A 87 4.66 -7.07 -5.27
N GLY A 88 5.24 -7.92 -6.11
CA GLY A 88 5.71 -9.25 -5.74
C GLY A 88 7.03 -9.22 -4.96
N PRO A 89 7.45 -10.37 -4.41
CA PRO A 89 8.78 -10.51 -3.85
C PRO A 89 9.85 -10.40 -4.95
N LEU A 90 11.06 -10.01 -4.56
CA LEU A 90 12.24 -10.12 -5.42
C LEU A 90 12.65 -11.60 -5.48
N LEU A 91 12.68 -12.19 -6.67
CA LEU A 91 13.20 -13.54 -6.87
C LEU A 91 14.71 -13.48 -7.09
N GLU A 92 15.49 -14.35 -6.42
CA GLU A 92 16.96 -14.43 -6.56
C GLU A 92 17.36 -14.94 -7.95
N ALA A 93 17.24 -14.06 -8.95
CA ALA A 93 17.75 -14.10 -10.33
C ALA A 93 17.13 -12.95 -11.15
N ASP A 94 16.01 -12.39 -10.70
CA ASP A 94 15.27 -11.34 -11.38
C ASP A 94 15.50 -9.99 -10.70
N THR A 95 15.91 -9.02 -11.50
CA THR A 95 16.36 -7.71 -11.00
C THR A 95 15.22 -6.78 -10.56
N PHE A 96 13.96 -7.20 -10.74
CA PHE A 96 12.79 -6.37 -10.46
C PHE A 96 11.62 -7.20 -9.92
N PRO A 97 10.88 -6.70 -8.92
CA PRO A 97 9.67 -7.36 -8.46
C PRO A 97 8.55 -7.17 -9.49
N ALA A 98 7.72 -8.19 -9.67
CA ALA A 98 6.52 -8.05 -10.49
C ALA A 98 5.59 -6.96 -9.94
N GLU A 99 5.03 -6.13 -10.81
CA GLU A 99 4.19 -4.99 -10.45
C GLU A 99 2.86 -4.94 -11.23
N VAL A 100 1.79 -4.64 -10.50
CA VAL A 100 0.48 -4.30 -11.06
C VAL A 100 -0.03 -3.03 -10.40
N THR A 101 -0.27 -1.98 -11.19
CA THR A 101 -0.81 -0.69 -10.71
C THR A 101 -2.24 -0.50 -11.20
N ILE A 102 -3.12 0.00 -10.33
CA ILE A 102 -4.55 0.17 -10.56
C ILE A 102 -4.92 1.60 -10.20
N ALA A 103 -5.71 2.25 -11.04
CA ALA A 103 -6.19 3.60 -10.84
C ALA A 103 -7.70 3.68 -11.09
N LEU A 104 -8.41 4.38 -10.20
CA LEU A 104 -9.82 4.72 -10.37
C LEU A 104 -9.94 6.20 -10.74
N LEU A 105 -10.61 6.49 -11.85
CA LEU A 105 -10.77 7.83 -12.42
C LEU A 105 -12.26 8.22 -12.46
N ARG A 106 -12.57 9.48 -12.15
CA ARG A 106 -13.94 10.03 -12.30
C ARG A 106 -14.22 10.44 -13.74
N ASP A 107 -15.47 10.28 -14.18
CA ASP A 107 -15.87 10.37 -15.59
C ASP A 107 -15.96 11.75 -16.31
N PRO A 108 -15.79 12.96 -15.71
CA PRO A 108 -15.98 14.17 -16.50
C PRO A 108 -14.83 14.46 -17.48
N GLU A 109 -13.61 13.92 -17.26
CA GLU A 109 -12.45 14.09 -18.15
C GLU A 109 -12.06 12.82 -18.94
N SER A 110 -12.61 11.65 -18.58
CA SER A 110 -12.28 10.35 -19.21
C SER A 110 -13.21 9.93 -20.35
N VAL A 111 -14.02 10.85 -20.89
CA VAL A 111 -14.96 10.54 -21.98
C VAL A 111 -14.18 9.94 -23.15
N ASN A 112 -14.31 8.63 -23.30
CA ASN A 112 -13.64 7.78 -24.28
C ASN A 112 -12.13 7.55 -24.08
N LEU A 113 -11.59 7.51 -22.84
CA LEU A 113 -10.18 7.15 -22.59
C LEU A 113 -9.80 5.82 -23.27
N HIS A 114 -10.70 4.82 -23.22
CA HIS A 114 -10.52 3.56 -23.92
C HIS A 114 -10.32 3.74 -25.44
N VAL A 115 -11.19 4.51 -26.10
CA VAL A 115 -11.11 4.78 -27.54
C VAL A 115 -9.86 5.58 -27.88
N ARG A 116 -9.52 6.59 -27.08
CA ARG A 116 -8.29 7.39 -27.24
C ARG A 116 -7.05 6.51 -27.16
N THR A 117 -6.99 5.62 -26.17
CA THR A 117 -5.88 4.69 -25.98
C THR A 117 -5.81 3.69 -27.12
N GLN A 118 -6.95 3.14 -27.56
CA GLN A 118 -7.02 2.25 -28.72
C GLN A 118 -6.52 2.93 -30.00
N SER A 119 -6.96 4.16 -30.27
CA SER A 119 -6.49 4.96 -31.39
C SER A 119 -5.00 5.24 -31.31
N TRP A 120 -4.50 5.57 -30.12
CA TRP A 120 -3.06 5.77 -29.89
C TRP A 120 -2.27 4.50 -30.17
N VAL A 121 -2.71 3.33 -29.66
CA VAL A 121 -2.07 2.03 -29.94
C VAL A 121 -2.06 1.71 -31.43
N ALA A 122 -3.15 2.00 -32.15
CA ALA A 122 -3.22 1.77 -33.59
C ALA A 122 -2.27 2.70 -34.38
N GLN A 123 -2.16 3.96 -33.98
CA GLN A 123 -1.32 4.97 -34.65
C GLN A 123 0.17 4.81 -34.32
N CYS A 124 0.47 4.40 -33.09
CA CYS A 124 1.82 4.27 -32.53
C CYS A 124 2.26 2.80 -32.45
N ALA A 125 1.82 1.96 -33.39
CA ALA A 125 2.10 0.53 -33.41
C ALA A 125 3.59 0.20 -33.45
N GLN A 126 4.38 1.05 -34.11
CA GLN A 126 5.84 0.95 -34.23
C GLN A 126 6.46 2.35 -34.22
N VAL A 127 7.05 2.74 -33.09
CA VAL A 127 7.71 4.06 -32.95
C VAL A 127 9.00 3.93 -32.16
N THR A 128 9.97 4.77 -32.47
CA THR A 128 11.23 4.83 -31.71
C THR A 128 11.12 5.94 -30.67
N MET A 129 11.24 5.60 -29.40
CA MET A 129 11.34 6.53 -28.29
C MET A 129 12.77 6.96 -28.07
N HIS A 130 12.96 8.24 -27.80
CA HIS A 130 14.23 8.83 -27.42
C HIS A 130 14.13 9.29 -25.96
N TYR A 131 14.84 8.61 -25.08
CA TYR A 131 14.93 8.94 -23.66
C TYR A 131 16.16 9.80 -23.40
N ARG A 132 16.03 10.76 -22.49
CA ARG A 132 17.10 11.70 -22.13
C ARG A 132 17.92 11.28 -20.89
N GLY A 133 17.67 10.09 -20.32
CA GLY A 133 18.35 9.61 -19.12
C GLY A 133 19.77 9.12 -19.40
N THR A 134 20.76 9.55 -18.60
CA THR A 134 22.21 9.20 -18.64
C THR A 134 22.94 9.29 -20.00
N GLY A 135 22.24 9.70 -21.07
CA GLY A 135 22.66 9.75 -22.48
C GLY A 135 21.41 9.85 -23.39
N ILE A 136 21.57 9.97 -24.71
CA ILE A 136 20.45 9.73 -25.64
C ILE A 136 20.32 8.21 -25.77
N CYS A 137 19.25 7.64 -25.20
CA CYS A 137 18.92 6.24 -25.43
C CYS A 137 17.71 6.12 -26.34
N GLN A 138 17.77 5.19 -27.29
CA GLN A 138 16.70 4.90 -28.21
C GLN A 138 16.10 3.54 -27.90
N ALA A 139 14.78 3.45 -27.91
CA ALA A 139 14.09 2.17 -27.81
C ALA A 139 12.91 2.11 -28.76
N ASP A 140 12.78 1.00 -29.46
CA ASP A 140 11.61 0.71 -30.25
C ASP A 140 10.45 0.28 -29.33
N LEU A 141 9.31 0.95 -29.51
CA LEU A 141 8.01 0.61 -28.96
C LEU A 141 7.19 -0.11 -30.01
N ASN A 142 6.72 -1.31 -29.66
CA ASN A 142 5.74 -2.07 -30.41
C ASN A 142 4.45 -2.17 -29.59
N THR A 143 3.34 -1.69 -30.13
CA THR A 143 2.06 -1.69 -29.43
C THR A 143 1.03 -2.57 -30.14
N LYS A 144 0.15 -3.20 -29.36
CA LYS A 144 -0.84 -4.16 -29.88
C LYS A 144 -2.14 -4.10 -29.09
N VAL A 145 -3.26 -4.05 -29.80
CA VAL A 145 -4.58 -4.30 -29.22
C VAL A 145 -4.75 -5.80 -29.02
N LEU A 146 -5.10 -6.21 -27.80
CA LEU A 146 -5.39 -7.60 -27.45
C LEU A 146 -6.91 -7.83 -27.49
N PRO A 147 -7.36 -9.09 -27.61
CA PRO A 147 -8.78 -9.41 -27.49
C PRO A 147 -9.39 -8.87 -26.20
N ASN A 148 -10.60 -8.34 -26.28
CA ASN A 148 -11.31 -7.84 -25.12
C ASN A 148 -11.54 -8.96 -24.11
N LEU A 149 -11.55 -8.59 -22.83
CA LEU A 149 -11.95 -9.46 -21.74
C LEU A 149 -13.36 -9.09 -21.26
N SER A 150 -14.21 -10.06 -21.00
CA SER A 150 -15.52 -9.83 -20.38
C SER A 150 -15.49 -10.23 -18.90
N VAL A 151 -15.97 -9.33 -18.03
CA VAL A 151 -16.15 -9.57 -16.60
C VAL A 151 -17.58 -9.21 -16.22
N GLY A 152 -18.44 -10.22 -16.15
CA GLY A 152 -19.89 -9.98 -16.04
C GLY A 152 -20.40 -9.21 -17.26
N THR A 153 -21.05 -8.08 -17.03
CA THR A 153 -21.55 -7.17 -18.07
C THR A 153 -20.52 -6.14 -18.55
N VAL A 154 -19.35 -6.08 -17.91
CA VAL A 154 -18.30 -5.10 -18.23
C VAL A 154 -17.38 -5.64 -19.31
N VAL A 155 -17.21 -4.87 -20.38
CA VAL A 155 -16.22 -5.13 -21.43
C VAL A 155 -14.94 -4.40 -21.10
N VAL A 156 -13.84 -5.13 -21.16
CA VAL A 156 -12.52 -4.69 -20.75
C VAL A 156 -11.62 -4.63 -21.98
N GLY A 157 -11.13 -3.43 -22.29
CA GLY A 157 -10.12 -3.20 -23.30
C GLY A 157 -8.75 -3.65 -22.83
N ARG A 158 -7.98 -4.31 -23.71
CA ARG A 158 -6.64 -4.80 -23.40
C ARG A 158 -5.64 -4.35 -24.46
N PHE A 159 -4.50 -3.85 -24.01
CA PHE A 159 -3.41 -3.40 -24.84
C PHE A 159 -2.09 -3.96 -24.32
N LYS A 160 -1.16 -4.22 -25.23
CA LYS A 160 0.21 -4.64 -24.92
C LYS A 160 1.17 -3.65 -25.54
N ILE A 161 2.18 -3.25 -24.78
CA ILE A 161 3.32 -2.46 -25.23
C ILE A 161 4.57 -3.31 -24.98
N VAL A 162 5.42 -3.43 -25.99
CA VAL A 162 6.74 -4.05 -25.91
C VAL A 162 7.75 -2.97 -26.20
N SER A 163 8.67 -2.72 -25.28
CA SER A 163 9.68 -1.70 -25.38
C SER A 163 11.06 -2.31 -25.23
N THR A 164 11.99 -1.98 -26.12
CA THR A 164 13.39 -2.38 -25.94
C THR A 164 14.08 -1.57 -24.84
N ASN A 165 13.42 -0.60 -24.19
CA ASN A 165 14.05 0.38 -23.30
C ASN A 165 14.68 -0.15 -22.01
N LYS A 166 14.55 -1.44 -21.68
CA LYS A 166 15.09 -1.99 -20.43
C LYS A 166 16.61 -1.81 -20.35
N HIS A 167 17.32 -1.91 -21.48
CA HIS A 167 18.75 -1.61 -21.57
C HIS A 167 19.06 -0.12 -21.29
N CYS A 168 18.20 0.80 -21.75
CA CYS A 168 18.33 2.24 -21.52
C CYS A 168 18.22 2.63 -20.05
N LEU A 169 17.38 1.92 -19.31
CA LEU A 169 17.06 2.25 -17.92
C LEU A 169 18.09 1.68 -16.94
N HIS A 170 18.81 0.63 -17.34
CA HIS A 170 19.51 -0.25 -16.40
C HIS A 170 20.93 -0.68 -16.82
N GLY A 171 21.42 -0.26 -17.99
CA GLY A 171 22.80 -0.50 -18.46
C GLY A 171 22.99 -1.80 -19.26
N ASP A 172 24.21 -2.00 -19.78
CA ASP A 172 24.55 -3.03 -20.78
C ASP A 172 24.32 -4.49 -20.32
N SER A 173 24.22 -4.73 -19.00
CA SER A 173 23.90 -6.04 -18.43
C SER A 173 22.47 -6.52 -18.71
N TYR A 174 21.62 -5.66 -19.26
CA TYR A 174 20.21 -5.95 -19.57
C TYR A 174 19.85 -5.75 -21.05
N SER A 175 20.87 -5.77 -21.92
CA SER A 175 20.78 -5.49 -23.36
C SER A 175 19.89 -6.44 -24.17
N GLU A 176 19.39 -7.53 -23.59
CA GLU A 176 18.61 -8.55 -24.30
C GLU A 176 17.14 -8.68 -23.88
N LEU A 177 16.65 -7.91 -22.89
CA LEU A 177 15.28 -8.08 -22.38
C LEU A 177 14.35 -6.95 -22.83
N ASP A 178 13.31 -7.32 -23.59
CA ASP A 178 12.17 -6.44 -23.84
C ASP A 178 11.40 -6.18 -22.53
N SER A 179 11.08 -4.91 -22.28
CA SER A 179 10.08 -4.52 -21.29
C SER A 179 8.69 -4.74 -21.88
N ILE A 180 7.81 -5.40 -21.12
CA ILE A 180 6.42 -5.63 -21.52
C ILE A 180 5.53 -4.84 -20.58
N ALA A 181 4.62 -4.05 -21.12
CA ALA A 181 3.57 -3.41 -20.34
C ALA A 181 2.19 -3.86 -20.87
N GLY A 182 1.39 -4.44 -19.98
CA GLY A 182 -0.03 -4.69 -20.20
C GLY A 182 -0.85 -3.51 -19.69
N ILE A 183 -1.76 -3.01 -20.52
CA ILE A 183 -2.73 -1.97 -20.13
C ILE A 183 -4.12 -2.55 -20.25
N THR A 184 -4.90 -2.43 -19.19
CA THR A 184 -6.28 -2.88 -19.13
C THR A 184 -7.18 -1.73 -18.73
N MET A 185 -8.31 -1.56 -19.44
CA MET A 185 -9.24 -0.46 -19.21
C MET A 185 -10.68 -0.93 -19.21
N ALA A 186 -11.47 -0.43 -18.26
CA ALA A 186 -12.88 -0.72 -18.18
C ALA A 186 -13.66 0.49 -17.64
N ARG A 187 -14.92 0.60 -18.04
CA ARG A 187 -15.85 1.59 -17.49
C ARG A 187 -16.89 0.88 -16.61
N VAL A 188 -17.08 1.38 -15.41
CA VAL A 188 -18.05 0.83 -14.45
C VAL A 188 -18.77 1.97 -13.75
N SER A 189 -20.07 2.13 -14.00
CA SER A 189 -20.99 3.04 -13.28
C SER A 189 -20.42 4.45 -13.00
N GLY A 190 -19.88 5.11 -14.03
CA GLY A 190 -19.33 6.47 -13.93
C GLY A 190 -17.85 6.55 -13.51
N LEU A 191 -17.15 5.42 -13.42
CA LEU A 191 -15.71 5.37 -13.21
C LEU A 191 -15.00 4.73 -14.39
N THR A 192 -13.78 5.19 -14.65
CA THR A 192 -12.83 4.48 -15.50
C THR A 192 -11.78 3.79 -14.62
N VAL A 193 -11.63 2.48 -14.81
CA VAL A 193 -10.60 1.66 -14.16
C VAL A 193 -9.46 1.48 -15.16
N VAL A 194 -8.24 1.85 -14.78
CA VAL A 194 -7.03 1.64 -15.57
C VAL A 194 -6.09 0.75 -14.77
N ILE A 195 -5.57 -0.30 -15.39
CA ILE A 195 -4.65 -1.25 -14.77
C ILE A 195 -3.43 -1.41 -15.67
N HIS A 196 -2.26 -1.18 -15.09
CA HIS A 196 -0.96 -1.41 -15.69
C HIS A 196 -0.29 -2.62 -15.07
N SER A 197 0.37 -3.44 -15.89
CA SER A 197 1.18 -4.57 -15.42
C SER A 197 2.47 -4.63 -16.21
N ASP A 198 3.56 -4.99 -15.55
CA ASP A 198 4.88 -5.21 -16.17
C ASP A 198 5.03 -6.57 -16.87
N GLY A 199 3.97 -7.39 -16.89
CA GLY A 199 3.98 -8.72 -17.51
C GLY A 199 4.90 -9.74 -16.82
N LEU A 200 5.46 -9.45 -15.65
CA LEU A 200 6.32 -10.37 -14.88
C LEU A 200 5.52 -11.32 -13.99
N SER A 201 4.19 -11.15 -13.90
CA SER A 201 3.30 -12.06 -13.18
C SER A 201 1.98 -12.28 -13.93
N ASP A 202 1.29 -13.37 -13.58
CA ASP A 202 -0.06 -13.70 -14.06
C ASP A 202 -1.18 -13.06 -13.23
N LEU A 203 -0.84 -12.30 -12.16
CA LEU A 203 -1.81 -11.72 -11.24
C LEU A 203 -2.65 -10.57 -11.84
N ALA A 204 -2.21 -9.96 -12.93
CA ALA A 204 -2.91 -8.82 -13.51
C ALA A 204 -4.37 -9.14 -13.86
N GLU A 205 -4.65 -10.25 -14.54
CA GLU A 205 -6.01 -10.61 -14.94
C GLU A 205 -6.93 -10.99 -13.75
N PRO A 206 -6.50 -11.83 -12.78
CA PRO A 206 -7.23 -12.06 -11.53
C PRO A 206 -7.61 -10.77 -10.80
N ILE A 207 -6.66 -9.84 -10.70
CA ILE A 207 -6.87 -8.55 -10.02
C ILE A 207 -7.86 -7.66 -10.77
N VAL A 208 -7.81 -7.63 -12.11
CA VAL A 208 -8.81 -6.95 -12.95
C VAL A 208 -10.20 -7.50 -12.66
N ARG A 209 -10.35 -8.84 -12.71
CA ARG A 209 -11.65 -9.49 -12.50
C ARG A 209 -12.22 -9.18 -11.12
N MET A 210 -11.39 -9.33 -10.07
CA MET A 210 -11.79 -9.06 -8.71
C MET A 210 -12.21 -7.60 -8.51
N THR A 211 -11.41 -6.64 -9.00
CA THR A 211 -11.68 -5.20 -8.85
C THR A 211 -12.99 -4.83 -9.53
N LEU A 212 -13.22 -5.29 -10.77
CA LEU A 212 -14.46 -5.02 -11.50
C LEU A 212 -15.68 -5.69 -10.87
N GLN A 213 -15.53 -6.90 -10.33
CA GLN A 213 -16.61 -7.57 -9.58
C GLN A 213 -16.99 -6.79 -8.31
N ARG A 214 -16.01 -6.26 -7.57
CA ARG A 214 -16.26 -5.41 -6.38
C ARG A 214 -17.00 -4.13 -6.75
N LEU A 215 -16.56 -3.45 -7.80
CA LEU A 215 -17.22 -2.23 -8.28
C LEU A 215 -18.66 -2.51 -8.74
N ALA A 216 -18.87 -3.60 -9.49
CA ALA A 216 -20.19 -4.00 -9.97
C ALA A 216 -21.15 -4.43 -8.83
N ALA A 217 -20.62 -4.86 -7.69
CA ALA A 217 -21.41 -5.28 -6.53
C ALA A 217 -21.92 -4.12 -5.65
N PHE A 218 -21.48 -2.88 -5.89
CA PHE A 218 -21.92 -1.72 -5.12
C PHE A 218 -23.46 -1.57 -5.14
N PRO A 219 -24.13 -1.27 -3.99
CA PRO A 219 -23.56 -0.85 -2.70
C PRO A 219 -23.21 -1.98 -1.71
N ALA A 220 -23.17 -3.25 -2.13
CA ALA A 220 -22.76 -4.32 -1.23
C ALA A 220 -21.30 -4.11 -0.78
N ALA A 221 -21.08 -4.07 0.54
CA ALA A 221 -19.74 -4.01 1.10
C ALA A 221 -19.00 -5.35 0.85
N PRO A 222 -17.69 -5.31 0.58
CA PRO A 222 -16.88 -6.52 0.58
C PRO A 222 -17.01 -7.24 1.94
N SER A 223 -17.33 -8.53 1.92
CA SER A 223 -17.41 -9.32 3.14
C SER A 223 -16.02 -9.64 3.68
N LEU A 224 -15.78 -9.41 4.96
CA LEU A 224 -14.57 -9.87 5.65
C LEU A 224 -14.49 -11.41 5.60
N PRO A 225 -13.29 -12.00 5.40
CA PRO A 225 -13.11 -13.44 5.48
C PRO A 225 -13.49 -13.95 6.89
N ARG A 226 -14.36 -14.96 6.99
CA ARG A 226 -14.89 -15.48 8.27
C ARG A 226 -13.83 -15.90 9.28
N ASN A 227 -12.65 -16.30 8.81
CA ASN A 227 -11.54 -16.78 9.63
C ASN A 227 -10.31 -15.86 9.57
N ALA A 228 -10.49 -14.59 9.18
CA ALA A 228 -9.38 -13.64 9.05
C ALA A 228 -8.56 -13.55 10.35
N LEU A 229 -9.23 -13.49 11.51
CA LEU A 229 -8.56 -13.40 12.81
C LEU A 229 -7.71 -14.63 13.14
N ALA A 230 -8.00 -15.82 12.61
CA ALA A 230 -7.23 -17.03 12.87
C ALA A 230 -6.13 -17.28 11.82
N SER A 231 -6.12 -16.53 10.72
CA SER A 231 -5.14 -16.68 9.65
C SER A 231 -3.74 -16.24 10.08
N ASN A 232 -2.72 -16.93 9.55
CA ASN A 232 -1.31 -16.53 9.62
C ASN A 232 -0.77 -16.03 8.27
N GLY A 233 -1.63 -15.95 7.25
CA GLY A 233 -1.30 -15.48 5.91
C GLY A 233 -2.15 -14.29 5.46
N PRO A 234 -2.17 -13.99 4.16
CA PRO A 234 -2.82 -12.80 3.58
C PRO A 234 -4.25 -12.54 4.09
N ALA A 235 -5.06 -13.58 4.33
CA ALA A 235 -6.43 -13.40 4.83
C ALA A 235 -6.54 -12.64 6.17
N PHE A 236 -5.50 -12.63 7.02
CA PHE A 236 -5.48 -11.79 8.22
C PHE A 236 -5.44 -10.30 7.88
N LEU A 237 -4.81 -9.94 6.74
CA LEU A 237 -4.63 -8.56 6.34
C LEU A 237 -5.92 -7.86 5.96
N ALA A 238 -7.01 -8.61 5.77
CA ALA A 238 -8.35 -8.05 5.63
C ALA A 238 -8.80 -7.29 6.89
N LEU A 239 -8.14 -7.54 8.04
CA LEU A 239 -8.36 -6.82 9.30
C LEU A 239 -7.45 -5.61 9.45
N LEU A 240 -6.46 -5.41 8.59
CA LEU A 240 -5.57 -4.25 8.73
C LEU A 240 -6.24 -2.98 8.22
N PRO A 241 -5.91 -1.82 8.82
CA PRO A 241 -6.39 -0.53 8.33
C PRO A 241 -6.08 -0.36 6.84
N THR A 242 -7.08 0.11 6.08
CA THR A 242 -6.94 0.43 4.66
C THR A 242 -7.07 1.93 4.46
N LEU A 243 -6.74 2.41 3.25
CA LEU A 243 -6.96 3.79 2.86
C LEU A 243 -8.44 4.21 3.00
N ALA A 244 -9.38 3.25 2.91
CA ALA A 244 -10.80 3.52 3.09
C ALA A 244 -11.22 3.88 4.53
N GLN A 245 -10.34 3.67 5.50
CA GLN A 245 -10.57 3.96 6.92
C GLN A 245 -9.80 5.18 7.41
N THR A 246 -9.06 5.86 6.52
CA THR A 246 -8.29 7.06 6.90
C THR A 246 -9.21 8.26 7.11
N PRO A 247 -8.85 9.19 8.00
CA PRO A 247 -9.55 10.47 8.12
C PRO A 247 -9.54 11.23 6.78
N PRO A 248 -10.59 12.01 6.48
CA PRO A 248 -10.70 12.75 5.21
C PRO A 248 -9.72 13.93 5.09
N ASN A 249 -9.07 14.32 6.20
CA ASN A 249 -8.15 15.46 6.23
C ASN A 249 -6.72 15.01 5.96
N GLY A 250 -6.19 15.39 4.81
CA GLY A 250 -4.81 15.08 4.38
C GLY A 250 -4.74 13.92 3.39
N ARG A 251 -3.62 13.81 2.68
CA ARG A 251 -3.34 12.67 1.81
C ARG A 251 -2.72 11.55 2.63
N TRP A 252 -3.23 10.35 2.44
CA TRP A 252 -2.75 9.16 3.12
C TRP A 252 -2.18 8.17 2.11
N PHE A 253 -1.13 7.48 2.54
CA PHE A 253 -0.53 6.36 1.86
C PHE A 253 -0.52 5.18 2.82
N VAL A 254 -1.01 4.02 2.37
CA VAL A 254 -1.12 2.80 3.18
C VAL A 254 -0.48 1.66 2.42
N ASP A 255 0.63 1.15 2.92
CA ASP A 255 1.34 -0.01 2.37
C ASP A 255 1.20 -1.20 3.30
N GLN A 256 0.61 -2.27 2.81
CA GLN A 256 0.43 -3.51 3.55
C GLN A 256 1.25 -4.63 2.92
N ARG A 257 1.75 -5.56 3.73
CA ARG A 257 2.48 -6.74 3.26
C ARG A 257 2.16 -7.96 4.09
N SER A 258 2.13 -9.12 3.43
CA SER A 258 1.98 -10.42 4.09
C SER A 258 3.33 -11.02 4.43
N GLY A 259 3.39 -11.66 5.61
CA GLY A 259 4.57 -12.37 6.07
C GLY A 259 5.73 -11.51 6.55
N GLU A 260 6.88 -12.16 6.62
CA GLU A 260 8.12 -11.56 7.06
C GLU A 260 8.64 -10.53 6.04
N GLN A 261 9.39 -9.53 6.55
CA GLN A 261 10.02 -8.57 5.66
C GLN A 261 11.22 -9.27 5.02
N GLN A 262 11.04 -9.86 3.83
CA GLN A 262 12.18 -10.29 3.05
C GLN A 262 12.98 -9.04 2.67
N ARG A 263 14.07 -8.79 3.39
CA ARG A 263 15.11 -7.87 2.94
C ARG A 263 16.25 -8.73 2.44
N ASN A 264 16.55 -8.62 1.15
CA ASN A 264 17.76 -9.15 0.53
C ASN A 264 18.96 -8.38 1.11
N LEU A 265 19.36 -8.69 2.34
CA LEU A 265 20.50 -8.08 2.98
C LEU A 265 21.34 -9.19 3.59
N ALA A 266 22.67 -9.04 3.44
CA ALA A 266 23.66 -9.91 4.06
C ALA A 266 23.31 -10.16 5.54
N PRO A 267 23.60 -11.35 6.09
CA PRO A 267 23.24 -11.69 7.47
C PRO A 267 23.69 -10.58 8.40
N ALA A 268 22.75 -10.00 9.14
CA ALA A 268 23.03 -8.92 10.07
C ALA A 268 24.13 -9.38 11.03
N GLN A 269 25.19 -8.57 11.15
CA GLN A 269 26.25 -8.86 12.10
C GLN A 269 25.64 -8.89 13.51
N PRO A 270 25.94 -9.90 14.35
CA PRO A 270 25.43 -9.94 15.71
C PRO A 270 25.77 -8.66 16.47
N ILE A 271 24.76 -8.01 17.06
CA ILE A 271 24.97 -6.80 17.84
C ILE A 271 25.39 -7.17 19.26
N THR A 272 26.48 -6.55 19.74
CA THR A 272 26.90 -6.68 21.14
C THR A 272 26.67 -5.39 21.90
N THR A 273 26.16 -5.51 23.14
CA THR A 273 25.83 -4.36 23.98
C THR A 273 26.61 -4.34 25.28
N SER A 274 26.77 -3.14 25.85
CA SER A 274 27.21 -2.93 27.23
C SER A 274 26.12 -2.14 27.98
N PRO A 275 25.46 -2.71 29.00
CA PRO A 275 25.57 -4.11 29.48
C PRO A 275 25.09 -5.14 28.43
N THR A 276 25.54 -6.39 28.56
CA THR A 276 25.19 -7.47 27.63
C THR A 276 23.71 -7.87 27.70
N GLY A 277 23.12 -8.27 26.57
CA GLY A 277 21.75 -8.80 26.52
C GLY A 277 20.68 -7.72 26.38
N CYS A 278 21.02 -6.52 25.91
CA CYS A 278 20.04 -5.51 25.53
C CYS A 278 19.64 -5.60 24.05
N GLU A 279 20.35 -6.41 23.27
CA GLU A 279 19.97 -6.87 21.93
C GLU A 279 20.04 -8.42 21.87
N PRO A 280 19.26 -9.09 21.01
CA PRO A 280 18.20 -8.51 20.17
C PRO A 280 17.03 -7.97 21.02
N LEU A 281 16.31 -6.99 20.48
CA LEU A 281 15.05 -6.54 21.05
C LEU A 281 14.05 -7.73 21.15
N PRO A 282 13.13 -7.73 22.14
CA PRO A 282 12.09 -8.75 22.25
C PRO A 282 11.10 -8.79 21.08
N PHE A 283 11.10 -7.76 20.25
CA PHE A 283 10.31 -7.60 19.03
C PHE A 283 11.25 -7.14 17.89
N PRO A 284 10.92 -7.41 16.62
CA PRO A 284 11.77 -7.00 15.50
C PRO A 284 11.90 -5.48 15.41
N ASP A 285 13.13 -4.96 15.25
CA ASP A 285 13.39 -3.55 14.93
C ASP A 285 13.81 -3.41 13.47
N THR A 286 13.07 -2.59 12.74
CA THR A 286 13.31 -2.32 11.32
C THR A 286 14.57 -1.48 11.06
N ASP A 287 15.13 -0.81 12.08
CA ASP A 287 16.32 0.05 11.95
C ASP A 287 17.64 -0.68 12.18
N LEU A 288 17.67 -1.62 13.14
CA LEU A 288 18.86 -2.37 13.49
C LEU A 288 19.01 -3.67 12.72
N MET A 289 18.06 -4.00 11.85
CA MET A 289 18.15 -5.14 10.94
C MET A 289 18.32 -6.49 11.67
N ILE A 290 17.78 -6.61 12.88
CA ILE A 290 17.96 -7.81 13.71
C ILE A 290 16.74 -8.72 13.54
N GLU A 291 16.97 -9.99 13.21
CA GLU A 291 15.92 -11.02 13.29
C GLU A 291 15.35 -11.02 14.71
N GLY A 292 14.02 -10.98 14.81
CA GLY A 292 13.34 -11.15 16.09
C GLY A 292 13.67 -12.52 16.70
N PRO A 293 13.39 -12.72 18.00
CA PRO A 293 13.54 -14.05 18.58
C PRO A 293 12.75 -15.09 17.74
N LYS A 294 13.29 -16.31 17.58
CA LYS A 294 12.65 -17.45 16.85
C LYS A 294 11.27 -17.87 17.39
N ALA A 295 10.73 -17.12 18.34
CA ALA A 295 9.60 -17.42 19.20
C ALA A 295 8.35 -16.57 18.88
N ILE A 296 8.36 -15.86 17.75
CA ILE A 296 7.24 -15.08 17.22
C ILE A 296 6.98 -15.42 15.75
N HIS A 297 5.71 -15.54 15.40
CA HIS A 297 5.28 -15.84 14.03
C HIS A 297 4.80 -14.56 13.34
N PRO A 298 5.53 -14.00 12.36
CA PRO A 298 5.10 -12.81 11.64
C PRO A 298 3.89 -13.14 10.76
N ILE A 299 2.83 -12.35 10.91
CA ILE A 299 1.62 -12.45 10.07
C ILE A 299 1.74 -11.49 8.88
N GLY A 300 2.21 -10.27 9.15
CA GLY A 300 2.38 -9.21 8.15
C GLY A 300 2.67 -7.87 8.79
N GLY A 301 2.65 -6.81 7.97
CA GLY A 301 2.91 -5.46 8.42
C GLY A 301 2.18 -4.41 7.60
N ILE A 302 2.15 -3.21 8.14
CA ILE A 302 1.57 -2.01 7.54
C ILE A 302 2.50 -0.82 7.76
N HIS A 303 2.65 0.01 6.75
CA HIS A 303 3.33 1.30 6.80
C HIS A 303 2.36 2.37 6.31
N VAL A 304 2.25 3.45 7.07
CA VAL A 304 1.30 4.53 6.82
C VAL A 304 2.06 5.83 6.82
N LEU A 305 1.88 6.60 5.75
CA LEU A 305 2.36 7.97 5.65
C LEU A 305 1.16 8.90 5.57
N ARG A 306 1.22 9.98 6.33
CA ARG A 306 0.27 11.09 6.27
C ARG A 306 0.99 12.31 5.75
N TYR A 307 0.46 12.91 4.70
CA TYR A 307 0.96 14.15 4.14
C TYR A 307 0.06 15.32 4.51
N GLY A 308 0.66 16.51 4.58
CA GLY A 308 -0.04 17.76 4.86
C GLY A 308 -1.13 18.11 3.85
N THR A 309 -1.99 19.05 4.21
CA THR A 309 -3.15 19.51 3.41
C THR A 309 -2.83 20.62 2.42
N GLY A 310 -1.54 20.98 2.27
CA GLY A 310 -1.11 22.03 1.36
C GLY A 310 -1.33 21.67 -0.11
N PRO A 311 -1.31 22.65 -1.05
CA PRO A 311 -1.59 22.42 -2.47
C PRO A 311 -0.65 21.42 -3.14
N ALA A 312 0.56 21.25 -2.60
CA ALA A 312 1.53 20.26 -3.08
C ALA A 312 1.36 18.88 -2.41
N GLY A 313 0.69 18.79 -1.25
CA GLY A 313 0.46 17.54 -0.52
C GLY A 313 1.73 16.69 -0.30
N SER A 314 2.90 17.32 -0.23
CA SER A 314 4.21 16.67 -0.33
C SER A 314 4.99 16.66 0.97
N GLU A 315 4.62 17.50 1.94
CA GLU A 315 5.24 17.53 3.26
C GLU A 315 4.74 16.35 4.08
N LEU A 316 5.66 15.52 4.56
CA LEU A 316 5.36 14.42 5.46
C LEU A 316 4.98 14.98 6.83
N GLY A 317 3.73 14.74 7.24
CA GLY A 317 3.20 15.13 8.54
C GLY A 317 2.98 13.97 9.50
N GLY A 318 3.33 12.74 9.10
CA GLY A 318 3.31 11.57 9.96
C GLY A 318 3.80 10.30 9.28
N ASP A 319 4.56 9.50 10.03
CA ASP A 319 5.08 8.18 9.63
C ASP A 319 4.84 7.17 10.76
N ALA A 320 4.01 6.18 10.46
CA ALA A 320 3.67 5.12 11.40
C ALA A 320 3.76 3.74 10.73
N GLN A 321 4.39 2.81 11.43
CA GLN A 321 4.52 1.42 11.00
C GLN A 321 3.91 0.52 12.07
N ALA A 322 3.30 -0.58 11.66
CA ALA A 322 2.94 -1.64 12.59
C ALA A 322 3.24 -3.01 12.00
N SER A 323 3.69 -3.93 12.84
CA SER A 323 3.86 -5.33 12.49
C SER A 323 3.00 -6.20 13.41
N PHE A 324 2.49 -7.29 12.86
CA PHE A 324 1.51 -8.15 13.50
C PHE A 324 2.08 -9.55 13.66
N TYR A 325 1.98 -10.08 14.88
CA TYR A 325 2.58 -11.34 15.27
C TYR A 325 1.61 -12.22 16.03
N ARG A 326 1.94 -13.50 16.12
CA ARG A 326 1.45 -14.38 17.19
C ARG A 326 2.61 -14.87 18.03
N ASP A 327 2.37 -14.98 19.33
CA ASP A 327 3.27 -15.68 20.22
C ASP A 327 3.32 -17.16 19.86
N THR A 328 4.51 -17.74 19.90
CA THR A 328 4.63 -19.19 20.01
C THR A 328 4.04 -19.63 21.36
N PRO A 329 3.36 -20.79 21.47
CA PRO A 329 2.82 -21.27 22.74
C PRO A 329 3.87 -21.26 23.87
N GLY A 330 3.55 -20.64 25.00
CA GLY A 330 4.45 -20.50 26.15
C GLY A 330 5.37 -19.28 26.13
N VAL A 331 5.29 -18.44 25.09
CA VAL A 331 5.99 -17.15 24.99
C VAL A 331 5.02 -16.02 25.31
N ASP A 332 5.50 -15.01 26.01
CA ASP A 332 4.79 -13.75 26.25
C ASP A 332 5.69 -12.58 25.84
N MET A 333 5.54 -12.12 24.61
CA MET A 333 6.35 -11.02 24.08
C MET A 333 6.13 -9.71 24.87
N LEU A 334 4.93 -9.50 25.42
CA LEU A 334 4.61 -8.30 26.16
C LEU A 334 5.32 -8.28 27.52
N ALA A 335 5.32 -9.39 28.25
CA ALA A 335 6.08 -9.56 29.49
C ALA A 335 7.60 -9.51 29.25
N ALA A 336 8.08 -10.13 28.16
CA ALA A 336 9.47 -10.05 27.75
C ALA A 336 9.88 -8.59 27.47
N THR A 337 9.03 -7.82 26.79
CA THR A 337 9.24 -6.40 26.51
C THR A 337 9.31 -5.58 27.80
N ARG A 338 8.39 -5.77 28.74
CA ARG A 338 8.41 -5.11 30.06
C ARG A 338 9.69 -5.41 30.85
N THR A 339 10.17 -6.64 30.78
CA THR A 339 11.38 -7.08 31.50
C THR A 339 12.63 -6.49 30.86
N TRP A 340 12.73 -6.53 29.53
CA TRP A 340 13.80 -5.92 28.78
C TRP A 340 13.87 -4.40 29.01
N ALA A 341 12.75 -3.68 28.89
CA ALA A 341 12.74 -2.22 29.03
C ALA A 341 13.15 -1.74 30.43
N ARG A 342 12.87 -2.53 31.48
CA ARG A 342 13.34 -2.26 32.85
C ARG A 342 14.85 -2.51 33.01
N ARG A 343 15.38 -3.55 32.36
CA ARG A 343 16.80 -3.92 32.44
C ARG A 343 17.69 -2.99 31.60
N CYS A 344 17.21 -2.57 30.43
CA CYS A 344 18.00 -1.93 29.39
C CYS A 344 17.70 -0.43 29.25
N GLN A 345 17.44 0.27 30.36
CA GLN A 345 17.14 1.70 30.40
C GLN A 345 18.20 2.57 29.71
N GLN A 346 19.46 2.14 29.76
CA GLN A 346 20.56 2.73 29.00
C GLN A 346 21.57 1.65 28.65
N TYR A 347 22.02 1.61 27.40
CA TYR A 347 23.10 0.72 26.94
C TYR A 347 23.85 1.30 25.76
N GLN A 348 25.06 0.81 25.51
CA GLN A 348 25.84 1.13 24.31
C GLN A 348 25.88 -0.05 23.37
N ILE A 349 25.77 0.20 22.07
CA ILE A 349 26.09 -0.79 21.04
C ILE A 349 27.59 -0.71 20.79
N THR A 350 28.28 -1.81 21.10
CA THR A 350 29.75 -1.89 21.08
C THR A 350 30.29 -2.57 19.82
N ASN A 351 29.48 -3.37 19.14
CA ASN A 351 29.82 -4.01 17.88
C ASN A 351 28.54 -4.33 17.08
N GLY A 352 28.68 -4.60 15.78
CA GLY A 352 27.59 -5.03 14.89
C GLY A 352 26.71 -3.89 14.36
N HIS A 353 26.98 -2.63 14.75
CA HIS A 353 26.26 -1.48 14.20
C HIS A 353 26.61 -1.27 12.70
N PRO A 354 25.64 -1.07 11.80
CA PRO A 354 25.88 -0.99 10.35
C PRO A 354 26.90 0.07 9.92
N CYS A 355 27.02 1.14 10.69
CA CYS A 355 27.93 2.26 10.40
C CYS A 355 29.25 2.20 11.19
N HIS A 356 29.53 1.10 11.87
CA HIS A 356 30.70 0.95 12.75
C HIS A 356 30.86 2.03 13.83
N SER A 357 29.77 2.76 14.14
CA SER A 357 29.71 3.70 15.26
C SER A 357 29.36 3.00 16.58
N VAL A 358 29.56 3.69 17.70
CA VAL A 358 29.23 3.21 19.05
C VAL A 358 28.06 4.05 19.60
N PRO A 359 26.82 3.80 19.16
CA PRO A 359 25.68 4.60 19.60
C PRO A 359 25.29 4.27 21.06
N THR A 360 24.79 5.29 21.75
CA THR A 360 24.20 5.15 23.08
C THR A 360 22.68 5.12 22.94
N VAL A 361 22.04 4.10 23.50
CA VAL A 361 20.59 3.91 23.48
C VAL A 361 20.02 4.17 24.87
N TYR A 362 18.94 4.93 24.91
CA TYR A 362 18.15 5.22 26.10
C TYR A 362 16.73 4.68 25.89
N ILE A 363 16.24 3.96 26.88
CA ILE A 363 14.93 3.31 26.88
C ILE A 363 14.11 3.85 28.05
N GLN A 364 12.96 4.44 27.71
CA GLN A 364 11.97 4.87 28.69
C GLN A 364 10.69 4.08 28.47
N ALA A 365 10.34 3.22 29.43
CA ALA A 365 9.06 2.53 29.46
C ALA A 365 7.99 3.45 30.05
N LEU A 366 6.86 3.57 29.35
CA LEU A 366 5.69 4.33 29.77
C LEU A 366 4.47 3.41 29.83
N PRO A 367 3.57 3.61 30.81
CA PRO A 367 2.25 3.03 30.76
C PRO A 367 1.52 3.48 29.50
N ALA A 368 1.00 2.54 28.72
CA ALA A 368 0.16 2.87 27.58
C ALA A 368 -1.28 3.11 28.07
N ASN A 369 -1.49 4.16 28.88
CA ASN A 369 -2.72 4.42 29.66
C ASN A 369 -4.02 4.48 28.84
N GLN A 370 -3.91 4.72 27.54
CA GLN A 370 -5.04 4.65 26.60
C GLN A 370 -5.54 3.22 26.33
N TYR A 371 -4.75 2.22 26.73
CA TYR A 371 -5.05 0.79 26.70
C TYR A 371 -5.00 0.23 28.13
N ARG A 372 -5.58 -0.96 28.34
CA ARG A 372 -5.46 -1.62 29.65
C ARG A 372 -3.98 -1.87 29.94
N ALA A 373 -3.53 -1.53 31.15
CA ALA A 373 -2.11 -1.57 31.51
C ALA A 373 -1.48 -2.97 31.33
N ASP A 374 -2.27 -4.03 31.48
CA ASP A 374 -1.83 -5.42 31.30
C ASP A 374 -1.71 -5.83 29.83
N ASP A 375 -2.41 -5.14 28.92
CA ASP A 375 -2.50 -5.49 27.49
C ASP A 375 -1.52 -4.68 26.62
N ALA A 376 -0.81 -3.70 27.18
CA ALA A 376 0.09 -2.84 26.41
C ALA A 376 1.29 -2.30 27.20
N ILE A 377 2.33 -1.91 26.47
CA ILE A 377 3.48 -1.12 26.94
C ILE A 377 3.91 -0.16 25.83
N GLN A 378 4.25 1.07 26.22
CA GLN A 378 4.91 2.02 25.34
C GLN A 378 6.38 2.13 25.74
N VAL A 379 7.26 2.21 24.75
CA VAL A 379 8.70 2.36 24.91
C VAL A 379 9.16 3.52 24.04
N ILE A 380 9.74 4.55 24.65
CA ILE A 380 10.48 5.58 23.93
C ILE A 380 11.94 5.12 23.86
N ARG A 381 12.44 4.95 22.64
CA ARG A 381 13.84 4.60 22.35
C ARG A 381 14.52 5.79 21.71
N ARG A 382 15.47 6.40 22.42
CA ARG A 382 16.36 7.44 21.88
C ARG A 382 17.73 6.84 21.64
N THR A 383 18.28 7.04 20.45
CA THR A 383 19.60 6.56 20.06
C THR A 383 20.45 7.77 19.65
N GLU A 384 21.50 8.02 20.41
CA GLU A 384 22.50 9.05 20.12
C GLU A 384 23.68 8.45 19.34
N ASN A 385 24.38 9.29 18.58
CA ASN A 385 25.55 8.91 17.77
C ASN A 385 25.24 7.87 16.67
N TRP A 386 24.07 7.97 16.05
CA TRP A 386 23.66 7.07 14.98
C TRP A 386 24.45 7.37 13.69
N CYS A 387 25.44 6.54 13.35
CA CYS A 387 26.30 6.71 12.15
C CYS A 387 27.12 8.01 12.09
N SER A 388 26.87 8.98 12.95
CA SER A 388 27.64 10.21 13.14
C SER A 388 27.43 10.75 14.55
N SER A 389 28.36 11.57 15.05
CA SER A 389 28.32 12.13 16.41
C SER A 389 27.24 13.19 16.66
N THR A 390 26.47 13.57 15.64
CA THR A 390 25.43 14.61 15.72
C THR A 390 24.04 14.07 15.38
N THR A 391 23.93 12.80 15.02
CA THR A 391 22.65 12.20 14.63
C THR A 391 22.01 11.51 15.81
N ASP A 392 20.86 12.05 16.22
CA ASP A 392 19.97 11.45 17.19
C ASP A 392 18.72 10.90 16.48
N ARG A 393 18.26 9.74 16.93
CA ARG A 393 17.00 9.13 16.48
C ARG A 393 16.13 8.79 17.66
N THR A 394 14.88 9.24 17.63
CA THR A 394 13.89 8.92 18.66
C THR A 394 12.71 8.22 18.02
N HIS A 395 12.34 7.08 18.59
CA HIS A 395 11.19 6.30 18.19
C HIS A 395 10.28 6.04 19.38
N THR A 396 8.99 6.12 19.16
CA THR A 396 7.98 5.65 20.11
C THR A 396 7.45 4.32 19.60
N ILE A 397 7.58 3.28 20.43
CA ILE A 397 7.20 1.92 20.10
C ILE A 397 6.09 1.52 21.07
N THR A 398 4.96 1.08 20.54
CA THR A 398 3.84 0.56 21.33
C THR A 398 3.67 -0.92 21.03
N VAL A 399 3.80 -1.76 22.05
CA VAL A 399 3.53 -3.20 21.97
C VAL A 399 2.23 -3.46 22.70
N LEU A 400 1.27 -4.10 22.02
CA LEU A 400 -0.02 -4.44 22.61
C LEU A 400 -0.54 -5.79 22.15
N GLN A 401 -1.28 -6.48 23.02
CA GLN A 401 -1.91 -7.75 22.75
C GLN A 401 -3.43 -7.59 22.63
N VAL A 402 -4.01 -8.05 21.53
CA VAL A 402 -5.46 -8.02 21.30
C VAL A 402 -5.90 -9.32 20.66
N ARG A 403 -6.81 -10.06 21.31
CA ARG A 403 -7.45 -11.28 20.77
C ARG A 403 -6.43 -12.32 20.24
N GLY A 404 -5.29 -12.47 20.92
CA GLY A 404 -4.23 -13.42 20.53
C GLY A 404 -3.34 -12.94 19.36
N VAL A 405 -3.39 -11.65 19.02
CA VAL A 405 -2.49 -10.99 18.08
C VAL A 405 -1.65 -9.99 18.87
N ILE A 406 -0.34 -9.98 18.62
CA ILE A 406 0.54 -8.92 19.12
C ILE A 406 0.75 -7.89 18.01
N ILE A 407 0.52 -6.63 18.35
CA ILE A 407 0.74 -5.48 17.48
C ILE A 407 1.95 -4.74 18.02
N VAL A 408 2.97 -4.55 17.18
CA VAL A 408 4.14 -3.72 17.46
C VAL A 408 4.07 -2.53 16.52
N ALA A 409 3.64 -1.39 17.05
CA ALA A 409 3.54 -0.14 16.31
C ALA A 409 4.73 0.77 16.64
N LYS A 410 5.27 1.45 15.63
CA LYS A 410 6.41 2.35 15.72
C LYS A 410 6.05 3.66 15.02
N SER A 411 6.37 4.78 15.64
CA SER A 411 6.38 6.09 14.98
C SER A 411 7.78 6.69 14.98
N SER A 412 8.06 7.50 13.95
CA SER A 412 9.22 8.39 13.87
C SER A 412 8.75 9.83 13.78
N ALA A 413 9.56 10.76 14.27
CA ALA A 413 9.39 12.18 13.95
C ALA A 413 9.55 12.37 12.41
N PRO A 414 8.73 13.22 11.76
CA PRO A 414 7.78 14.17 12.31
C PRO A 414 6.35 13.58 12.35
N ASP A 415 5.94 13.01 13.48
CA ASP A 415 4.52 12.79 13.82
C ASP A 415 4.27 13.71 15.02
N ASP A 416 4.29 15.03 14.76
CA ASP A 416 4.39 16.11 15.76
C ASP A 416 3.30 16.01 16.86
N ASP A 417 2.20 15.32 16.57
CA ASP A 417 1.06 15.15 17.47
C ASP A 417 0.77 13.68 17.84
N GLY A 418 1.56 12.71 17.35
CA GLY A 418 1.28 11.26 17.51
C GLY A 418 0.00 10.76 16.79
N SER A 419 -0.64 11.63 16.01
CA SER A 419 -1.96 11.40 15.43
C SER A 419 -2.01 10.22 14.45
N THR A 420 -0.92 9.96 13.73
CA THR A 420 -0.85 8.95 12.68
C THR A 420 -0.75 7.55 13.29
N VAL A 421 0.14 7.39 14.27
CA VAL A 421 0.30 6.11 14.98
C VAL A 421 -0.91 5.80 15.86
N ASP A 422 -1.53 6.80 16.50
CA ASP A 422 -2.75 6.61 17.28
C ASP A 422 -3.92 6.18 16.40
N TRP A 423 -4.09 6.77 15.21
CA TRP A 423 -5.09 6.31 14.24
C TRP A 423 -4.81 4.86 13.81
N LEU A 424 -3.56 4.53 13.49
CA LEU A 424 -3.16 3.20 13.05
C LEU A 424 -3.49 2.15 14.11
N ILE A 425 -3.04 2.34 15.35
CA ILE A 425 -3.28 1.40 16.44
C ILE A 425 -4.78 1.30 16.72
N ARG A 426 -5.49 2.43 16.86
CA ARG A 426 -6.93 2.45 17.17
C ARG A 426 -7.74 1.70 16.11
N THR A 427 -7.47 1.94 14.84
CA THR A 427 -8.18 1.30 13.73
C THR A 427 -7.87 -0.19 13.68
N ALA A 428 -6.60 -0.58 13.81
CA ALA A 428 -6.21 -2.00 13.83
C ALA A 428 -6.85 -2.75 15.01
N VAL A 429 -6.82 -2.18 16.21
CA VAL A 429 -7.45 -2.77 17.41
C VAL A 429 -8.95 -2.93 17.22
N ASN A 430 -9.63 -1.93 16.65
CA ASN A 430 -11.06 -2.00 16.41
C ASN A 430 -11.41 -3.10 15.40
N ASN A 431 -10.68 -3.18 14.28
CA ASN A 431 -10.89 -4.22 13.27
C ASN A 431 -10.67 -5.63 13.87
N VAL A 432 -9.60 -5.84 14.65
CA VAL A 432 -9.30 -7.13 15.30
C VAL A 432 -10.35 -7.51 16.36
N ARG A 433 -10.92 -6.55 17.08
CA ARG A 433 -11.98 -6.81 18.07
C ARG A 433 -13.32 -7.16 17.45
N GLN A 434 -13.60 -6.66 16.24
CA GLN A 434 -14.85 -6.90 15.52
C GLN A 434 -14.88 -8.24 14.77
N ALA A 435 -13.70 -8.85 14.54
CA ALA A 435 -13.56 -10.19 13.97
C ALA A 435 -13.67 -11.28 15.05
#